data_AF-A0A7C4KYG4-F1
#
_entry.id   AF-A0A7C4KYG4-F1
#
_cell.length_a   1.000
_cell.length_b   1.000
_cell.length_c   1.000
_cell.angle_alpha   90.00
_cell.angle_beta   90.00
_cell.angle_gamma   90.00
#
_symmetry.space_group_name_H-M   'P 1'
#
loop_
_entity.id
_entity.type
_entity.pdbx_description
1 polymer ?
#
loop_
_entity_poly.entity_id
_entity_poly.type
_entity_poly.pdbx_seq_one_letter_code
_entity_poly.pdbx_strand_id
1 'polypeptide(L)'
;MAIGLENIKPEIPRITTIGRLLKESKIRRIIRDIMIGMGFQEVITYMLSSKSVMEDKSLLEKREFVELINPVSSEYEVLRDCLLPKLLQFLSYNIHEPYPQKIFEYGDVVYVENGIAKVSTHLAAAISDYKVSYEDIQAVVVALFKALSKNISFKPYNKLPFIEGRAAEIILDGKSIGIVGEISPRVLVNFGLEFPVGIFECDINKFIF
;
A
#
# COMPACT_ATOMS: atom_id res chain seq x y z
N MET A 1 -44.74 -26.59 19.75
CA MET A 1 -43.94 -26.89 18.55
C MET A 1 -43.46 -25.56 17.99
N ALA A 2 -42.17 -25.45 17.67
CA ALA A 2 -41.64 -24.27 16.99
C ALA A 2 -42.14 -24.25 15.54
N ILE A 3 -42.34 -23.05 14.97
CA ILE A 3 -43.00 -22.84 13.68
C ILE A 3 -42.14 -23.28 12.48
N GLY A 4 -40.84 -23.54 12.63
CA GLY A 4 -39.95 -23.87 11.51
C GLY A 4 -39.63 -22.62 10.68
N LEU A 5 -38.34 -22.38 10.39
CA LEU A 5 -37.89 -21.18 9.68
C LEU A 5 -38.49 -21.11 8.26
N GLU A 6 -38.71 -22.27 7.66
CA GLU A 6 -39.31 -22.48 6.35
C GLU A 6 -40.77 -22.01 6.25
N ASN A 7 -41.46 -21.86 7.37
CA ASN A 7 -42.86 -21.43 7.42
C ASN A 7 -43.03 -19.92 7.64
N ILE A 8 -41.92 -19.16 7.75
CA ILE A 8 -41.94 -17.70 7.87
C ILE A 8 -41.99 -17.10 6.45
N LYS A 9 -43.07 -16.37 6.14
CA LYS A 9 -43.18 -15.64 4.87
C LYS A 9 -42.20 -14.45 4.86
N PRO A 10 -41.38 -14.28 3.82
CA PRO A 10 -40.51 -13.12 3.71
C PRO A 10 -41.35 -11.85 3.51
N GLU A 11 -41.11 -10.84 4.33
CA GLU A 11 -41.72 -9.52 4.20
C GLU A 11 -40.63 -8.46 3.98
N ILE A 12 -40.85 -7.55 3.03
CA ILE A 12 -39.95 -6.42 2.82
C ILE A 12 -40.19 -5.43 3.97
N PRO A 13 -39.15 -5.05 4.74
CA PRO A 13 -39.28 -4.07 5.80
C PRO A 13 -39.84 -2.75 5.24
N ARG A 14 -40.89 -2.21 5.86
CA ARG A 14 -41.49 -0.92 5.48
C ARG A 14 -40.68 0.26 6.02
N ILE A 15 -39.38 0.28 5.73
CA ILE A 15 -38.48 1.38 6.03
C ILE A 15 -38.15 2.11 4.74
N THR A 16 -38.23 3.44 4.75
CA THR A 16 -37.82 4.25 3.60
C THR A 16 -36.46 4.86 3.90
N THR A 17 -35.40 4.29 3.32
CA THR A 17 -34.05 4.83 3.41
C THR A 17 -33.41 4.89 2.04
N ILE A 18 -32.50 5.84 1.83
CA ILE A 18 -31.72 5.97 0.60
C ILE A 18 -30.28 5.58 0.92
N GLY A 19 -29.83 4.49 0.33
CA GLY A 19 -28.43 4.07 0.42
C GLY A 19 -27.50 5.11 -0.21
N ARG A 20 -26.36 5.37 0.43
CA ARG A 20 -25.30 6.23 -0.11
C ARG A 20 -23.95 5.56 0.11
N LEU A 21 -23.04 5.77 -0.82
CA LEU A 21 -21.65 5.37 -0.63
C LEU A 21 -21.00 6.23 0.46
N LEU A 22 -20.23 5.55 1.32
CA LEU A 22 -19.30 6.19 2.24
C LEU A 22 -18.29 7.06 1.45
N LYS A 23 -17.76 8.12 2.07
CA LYS A 23 -16.83 9.04 1.40
C LYS A 23 -15.58 8.30 0.94
N GLU A 24 -15.04 7.49 1.84
CA GLU A 24 -13.92 6.56 1.68
C GLU A 24 -14.11 5.68 0.44
N SER A 25 -15.32 5.15 0.24
CA SER A 25 -15.65 4.32 -0.91
C SER A 25 -15.61 5.09 -2.24
N LYS A 26 -16.01 6.36 -2.25
CA LYS A 26 -15.95 7.21 -3.45
C LYS A 26 -14.50 7.55 -3.79
N ILE A 27 -13.73 7.94 -2.78
CA ILE A 27 -12.31 8.25 -2.88
C ILE A 27 -11.53 7.05 -3.41
N ARG A 28 -11.74 5.87 -2.83
CA ARG A 28 -11.09 4.63 -3.27
C ARG A 28 -11.34 4.36 -4.75
N ARG A 29 -12.57 4.56 -5.24
CA ARG A 29 -12.90 4.40 -6.66
C ARG A 29 -12.12 5.37 -7.53
N ILE A 30 -12.11 6.66 -7.17
CA ILE A 30 -11.38 7.70 -7.92
C ILE A 30 -9.89 7.36 -8.01
N ILE A 31 -9.25 6.98 -6.89
CA ILE A 31 -7.84 6.61 -6.87
C ILE A 31 -7.58 5.38 -7.74
N ARG A 32 -8.42 4.33 -7.63
CA ARG A 32 -8.28 3.12 -8.47
C ARG A 32 -8.39 3.46 -9.96
N ASP A 33 -9.38 4.26 -10.34
CA ASP A 33 -9.59 4.67 -11.73
C ASP A 33 -8.37 5.46 -12.27
N ILE A 34 -7.79 6.35 -11.46
CA ILE A 34 -6.57 7.10 -11.83
C ILE A 34 -5.38 6.14 -12.00
N MET A 35 -5.13 5.24 -11.05
CA MET A 35 -4.00 4.29 -11.12
C MET A 35 -4.13 3.33 -12.31
N ILE A 36 -5.33 2.79 -12.55
CA ILE A 36 -5.63 1.96 -13.72
C ILE A 36 -5.44 2.76 -15.01
N GLY A 37 -5.89 4.02 -15.05
CA GLY A 37 -5.68 4.92 -16.19
C GLY A 37 -4.20 5.21 -16.49
N MET A 38 -3.33 5.12 -15.48
CA MET A 38 -1.87 5.22 -15.63
C MET A 38 -1.20 3.87 -16.00
N GLY A 39 -2.00 2.82 -16.23
CA GLY A 39 -1.52 1.51 -16.65
C GLY A 39 -1.04 0.61 -15.52
N PHE A 40 -1.45 0.87 -14.27
CA PHE A 40 -1.16 0.00 -13.14
C PHE A 40 -2.23 -1.07 -12.95
N GLN A 41 -1.81 -2.26 -12.56
CA GLN A 41 -2.68 -3.35 -12.14
C GLN A 41 -2.83 -3.38 -10.62
N GLU A 42 -4.06 -3.47 -10.13
CA GLU A 42 -4.27 -3.60 -8.69
C GLU A 42 -4.01 -5.02 -8.22
N VAL A 43 -3.25 -5.12 -7.13
CA VAL A 43 -2.99 -6.36 -6.41
C VAL A 43 -3.60 -6.27 -5.02
N ILE A 44 -3.91 -7.42 -4.43
CA ILE A 44 -4.41 -7.53 -3.06
C ILE A 44 -3.51 -8.49 -2.34
N THR A 45 -2.68 -7.98 -1.43
CA THR A 45 -1.81 -8.80 -0.60
C THR A 45 -2.43 -9.05 0.77
N TYR A 46 -2.01 -10.11 1.45
CA TYR A 46 -2.46 -10.40 2.81
C TYR A 46 -2.00 -9.30 3.78
N MET A 47 -2.87 -8.96 4.74
CA MET A 47 -2.48 -8.10 5.86
C MET A 47 -1.47 -8.77 6.80
N LEU A 48 -1.51 -10.09 6.90
CA LEU A 48 -0.54 -10.87 7.66
C LEU A 48 0.75 -11.06 6.86
N SER A 49 1.87 -10.96 7.55
CA SER A 49 3.21 -11.11 7.00
C SER A 49 4.17 -11.68 8.05
N SER A 50 5.42 -11.91 7.65
CA SER A 50 6.50 -12.28 8.55
C SER A 50 7.33 -11.06 8.93
N LYS A 51 7.97 -11.11 10.11
CA LYS A 51 8.97 -10.08 10.50
C LYS A 51 10.11 -10.01 9.49
N SER A 52 10.52 -11.16 8.95
CA SER A 52 11.55 -11.25 7.91
C SER A 52 11.21 -10.41 6.68
N VAL A 53 9.96 -10.44 6.19
CA VAL A 53 9.56 -9.62 5.03
C VAL A 53 9.45 -8.15 5.41
N MET A 54 8.82 -7.84 6.55
CA MET A 54 8.50 -6.47 6.94
C MET A 54 9.71 -5.67 7.45
N GLU A 55 10.73 -6.34 7.99
CA GLU A 55 11.96 -5.74 8.55
C GLU A 55 13.23 -6.22 7.86
N ASP A 56 13.57 -7.51 7.94
CA ASP A 56 14.92 -7.99 7.57
C ASP A 56 15.22 -7.86 6.08
N LYS A 57 14.26 -8.23 5.23
CA LYS A 57 14.41 -8.15 3.77
C LYS A 57 14.23 -6.72 3.28
N SER A 58 13.25 -6.00 3.81
CA SER A 58 12.96 -4.61 3.44
C SER A 58 14.04 -3.65 3.92
N LEU A 59 14.74 -3.97 5.00
CA LEU A 59 15.69 -3.07 5.68
C LEU A 59 15.05 -1.72 6.08
N LEU A 60 13.73 -1.69 6.25
CA LEU A 60 13.05 -0.55 6.85
C LEU A 60 13.50 -0.38 8.31
N GLU A 61 13.40 0.84 8.82
CA GLU A 61 13.70 1.12 10.23
C GLU A 61 12.83 0.22 11.13
N LYS A 62 13.45 -0.30 12.20
CA LYS A 62 12.78 -1.15 13.18
C LYS A 62 11.66 -0.37 13.85
N ARG A 63 10.52 -1.04 14.02
CA ARG A 63 9.29 -0.46 14.57
C ARG A 63 8.46 -1.53 15.24
N GLU A 64 7.51 -1.08 16.06
CA GLU A 64 6.66 -2.00 16.81
C GLU A 64 5.56 -2.56 15.89
N PHE A 65 5.45 -3.89 15.85
CA PHE A 65 4.42 -4.59 15.11
C PHE A 65 3.31 -5.09 16.03
N VAL A 66 2.11 -5.21 15.48
CA VAL A 66 1.06 -6.03 16.10
C VAL A 66 1.33 -7.49 15.75
N GLU A 67 1.66 -8.29 16.77
CA GLU A 67 2.04 -9.70 16.62
C GLU A 67 0.89 -10.64 16.94
N LEU A 68 0.83 -11.78 16.24
CA LEU A 68 -0.11 -12.84 16.54
C LEU A 68 0.47 -13.72 17.65
N ILE A 69 -0.33 -13.99 18.68
CA ILE A 69 0.08 -14.86 19.80
C ILE A 69 0.27 -16.31 19.33
N ASN A 70 -0.61 -16.80 18.46
CA ASN A 70 -0.59 -18.18 17.96
C ASN A 70 -0.63 -18.19 16.42
N PRO A 71 0.48 -17.84 15.74
CA PRO A 71 0.53 -17.82 14.30
C PRO A 71 0.49 -19.26 13.74
N VAL A 72 -0.24 -19.46 12.65
CA VAL A 72 -0.37 -20.77 11.99
C VAL A 72 0.91 -21.16 11.22
N SER A 73 1.74 -20.18 10.86
CA SER A 73 3.07 -20.36 10.25
C SER A 73 3.91 -19.11 10.48
N SER A 74 5.23 -19.20 10.25
CA SER A 74 6.15 -18.06 10.33
C SER A 74 5.91 -17.00 9.24
N GLU A 75 5.07 -17.30 8.24
CA GLU A 75 4.68 -16.34 7.21
C GLU A 75 3.59 -15.36 7.69
N TYR A 76 2.96 -15.64 8.84
CA TYR A 76 1.80 -14.92 9.37
C TYR A 76 1.99 -14.50 10.84
N GLU A 77 3.17 -13.99 11.17
CA GLU A 77 3.57 -13.59 12.54
C GLU A 77 3.06 -12.20 12.94
N VAL A 78 2.99 -11.27 11.97
CA VAL A 78 2.71 -9.85 12.22
C VAL A 78 1.66 -9.30 11.26
N LEU A 79 0.95 -8.26 11.69
CA LEU A 79 0.20 -7.40 10.78
C LEU A 79 1.16 -6.43 10.09
N ARG A 80 0.97 -6.24 8.79
CA ARG A 80 1.71 -5.24 8.01
C ARG A 80 1.35 -3.83 8.49
N ASP A 81 2.35 -2.99 8.63
CA ASP A 81 2.22 -1.59 9.01
C ASP A 81 2.54 -0.63 7.85
N CYS A 82 2.98 -1.18 6.72
CA CYS A 82 3.11 -0.54 5.42
C CYS A 82 2.87 -1.56 4.30
N LEU A 83 2.65 -1.09 3.07
CA LEU A 83 2.38 -1.93 1.89
C LEU A 83 3.65 -2.27 1.09
N LEU A 84 4.68 -1.40 1.16
CA LEU A 84 5.90 -1.47 0.36
C LEU A 84 6.55 -2.87 0.38
N PRO A 85 6.84 -3.52 1.52
CA PRO A 85 7.48 -4.83 1.52
C PRO A 85 6.63 -5.92 0.86
N LYS A 86 5.30 -5.81 0.93
CA LYS A 86 4.38 -6.76 0.30
C LYS A 86 4.34 -6.59 -1.21
N LEU A 87 4.48 -5.37 -1.73
CA LEU A 87 4.62 -5.15 -3.17
C LEU A 87 5.95 -5.71 -3.69
N LEU A 88 7.06 -5.53 -2.95
CA LEU A 88 8.35 -6.16 -3.31
C LEU A 88 8.26 -7.68 -3.29
N GLN A 89 7.61 -8.25 -2.27
CA GLN A 89 7.35 -9.68 -2.19
C GLN A 89 6.48 -10.16 -3.37
N PHE A 90 5.44 -9.41 -3.74
CA PHE A 90 4.61 -9.74 -4.90
C PHE A 90 5.44 -9.79 -6.18
N LEU A 91 6.27 -8.77 -6.44
CA LEU A 91 7.17 -8.75 -7.60
C LEU A 91 8.14 -9.95 -7.58
N SER A 92 8.65 -10.33 -6.40
CA SER A 92 9.57 -11.47 -6.28
C SER A 92 8.97 -12.81 -6.70
N TYR A 93 7.65 -12.98 -6.52
CA TYR A 93 6.94 -14.17 -6.99
C TYR A 93 6.59 -14.13 -8.47
N ASN A 94 6.71 -12.96 -9.11
CA ASN A 94 6.33 -12.72 -10.50
C ASN A 94 7.52 -12.29 -11.36
N ILE A 95 8.76 -12.63 -10.98
CA ILE A 95 9.96 -12.26 -11.75
C ILE A 95 9.97 -12.83 -13.18
N HIS A 96 9.20 -13.90 -13.42
CA HIS A 96 9.04 -14.56 -14.71
C HIS A 96 7.99 -13.91 -15.61
N GLU A 97 7.20 -12.98 -15.06
CA GLU A 97 6.19 -12.25 -15.83
C GLU A 97 6.83 -11.14 -16.67
N PRO A 98 6.22 -10.78 -17.82
CA PRO A 98 6.74 -9.74 -18.71
C PRO A 98 6.90 -8.38 -18.02
N TYR A 99 7.96 -7.67 -18.38
CA TYR A 99 8.23 -6.29 -17.98
C TYR A 99 7.72 -5.31 -19.06
N PRO A 100 7.33 -4.07 -18.70
CA PRO A 100 7.35 -3.50 -17.35
C PRO A 100 6.19 -4.02 -16.48
N GLN A 101 6.48 -4.32 -15.21
CA GLN A 101 5.45 -4.66 -14.22
C GLN A 101 5.06 -3.39 -13.46
N LYS A 102 3.78 -3.02 -13.54
CA LYS A 102 3.22 -1.84 -12.84
C LYS A 102 2.08 -2.30 -11.94
N ILE A 103 2.32 -2.32 -10.63
CA ILE A 103 1.34 -2.79 -9.65
C ILE A 103 1.04 -1.73 -8.61
N PHE A 104 -0.18 -1.74 -8.09
CA PHE A 104 -0.55 -0.90 -6.96
C PHE A 104 -1.48 -1.63 -6.00
N GLU A 105 -1.50 -1.20 -4.75
CA GLU A 105 -2.45 -1.66 -3.76
C GLU A 105 -3.02 -0.47 -2.98
N TYR A 106 -4.34 -0.46 -2.85
CA TYR A 106 -5.06 0.38 -1.89
C TYR A 106 -5.54 -0.53 -0.76
N GLY A 107 -4.91 -0.42 0.42
CA GLY A 107 -5.10 -1.40 1.47
C GLY A 107 -4.85 -0.86 2.87
N ASP A 108 -5.44 -1.53 3.84
CA ASP A 108 -5.26 -1.19 5.25
C ASP A 108 -3.93 -1.71 5.79
N VAL A 109 -3.38 -0.95 6.72
CA VAL A 109 -2.17 -1.24 7.50
C VAL A 109 -2.46 -0.99 8.97
N VAL A 110 -1.72 -1.67 9.84
CA VAL A 110 -1.86 -1.55 11.29
C VAL A 110 -0.52 -1.16 11.89
N TYR A 111 -0.47 0.02 12.51
CA TYR A 111 0.72 0.55 13.17
C TYR A 111 0.45 0.79 14.65
N VAL A 112 1.51 0.77 15.46
CA VAL A 112 1.40 1.02 16.90
C VAL A 112 1.80 2.45 17.21
N GLU A 113 0.93 3.17 17.91
CA GLU A 113 1.19 4.53 18.39
C GLU A 113 0.86 4.59 19.89
N ASN A 114 1.86 4.92 20.71
CA ASN A 114 1.74 4.96 22.17
C ASN A 114 1.22 3.63 22.77
N GLY A 115 1.67 2.49 22.23
CA GLY A 115 1.24 1.15 22.66
C GLY A 115 -0.18 0.76 22.22
N ILE A 116 -0.83 1.57 21.38
CA ILE A 116 -2.18 1.31 20.86
C ILE A 116 -2.10 1.03 19.36
N ALA A 117 -2.65 -0.11 18.94
CA ALA A 117 -2.80 -0.44 17.53
C ALA A 117 -3.83 0.48 16.86
N LYS A 118 -3.43 1.09 15.75
CA LYS A 118 -4.28 1.94 14.90
C LYS A 118 -4.28 1.42 13.48
N VAL A 119 -5.43 1.54 12.83
CA VAL A 119 -5.59 1.21 11.41
C VAL A 119 -5.46 2.49 10.60
N SER A 120 -4.66 2.45 9.54
CA SER A 120 -4.69 3.47 8.49
C SER A 120 -4.86 2.80 7.12
N THR A 121 -5.29 3.58 6.14
CA THR A 121 -5.44 3.12 4.77
C THR A 121 -4.38 3.76 3.91
N HIS A 122 -3.56 2.94 3.26
CA HIS A 122 -2.45 3.40 2.44
C HIS A 122 -2.72 3.09 0.96
N LEU A 123 -2.07 3.87 0.09
CA LEU A 123 -1.89 3.56 -1.31
C LEU A 123 -0.40 3.39 -1.57
N ALA A 124 -0.03 2.26 -2.13
CA ALA A 124 1.33 2.03 -2.60
C ALA A 124 1.33 1.58 -4.05
N ALA A 125 2.37 1.92 -4.80
CA ALA A 125 2.54 1.46 -6.17
C ALA A 125 4.01 1.23 -6.49
N ALA A 126 4.28 0.21 -7.28
CA ALA A 126 5.62 -0.20 -7.70
C ALA A 126 5.70 -0.33 -9.22
N ILE A 127 6.81 0.11 -9.80
CA ILE A 127 7.19 -0.15 -11.18
C ILE A 127 8.49 -0.93 -11.15
N SER A 128 8.51 -2.10 -11.79
CA SER A 128 9.72 -2.89 -12.04
C SER A 128 9.96 -2.96 -13.54
N ASP A 129 11.15 -2.55 -13.98
CA ASP A 129 11.56 -2.60 -15.39
C ASP A 129 13.08 -2.43 -15.52
N TYR A 130 13.65 -2.78 -16.67
CA TYR A 130 15.10 -2.72 -16.93
C TYR A 130 15.69 -1.29 -16.93
N LYS A 131 14.86 -0.25 -16.94
CA LYS A 131 15.27 1.17 -17.02
C LYS A 131 14.62 2.09 -15.98
N VAL A 132 13.86 1.54 -15.03
CA VAL A 132 13.16 2.37 -14.04
C VAL A 132 14.12 3.20 -13.21
N SER A 133 13.80 4.47 -13.05
CA SER A 133 14.47 5.40 -12.15
C SER A 133 13.50 6.07 -11.17
N TYR A 134 14.05 6.86 -10.24
CA TYR A 134 13.29 7.72 -9.33
C TYR A 134 12.26 8.61 -10.06
N GLU A 135 12.63 9.18 -11.21
CA GLU A 135 11.77 10.11 -11.97
C GLU A 135 10.50 9.41 -12.49
N ASP A 136 10.59 8.14 -12.88
CA ASP A 136 9.45 7.37 -13.39
C ASP A 136 8.35 7.23 -12.33
N ILE A 137 8.74 6.86 -11.11
CA ILE A 137 7.79 6.71 -10.01
C ILE A 137 7.35 8.06 -9.43
N GLN A 138 8.24 9.06 -9.41
CA GLN A 138 7.89 10.42 -9.02
C GLN A 138 6.84 11.02 -9.95
N ALA A 139 6.95 10.80 -11.27
CA ALA A 139 5.98 11.28 -12.25
C ALA A 139 4.57 10.72 -11.98
N VAL A 140 4.47 9.46 -11.54
CA VAL A 140 3.19 8.84 -11.15
C VAL A 140 2.59 9.53 -9.93
N VAL A 141 3.41 9.82 -8.91
CA VAL A 141 2.97 10.58 -7.74
C VAL A 141 2.47 11.97 -8.15
N VAL A 142 3.23 12.71 -8.96
CA VAL A 142 2.83 14.04 -9.45
C VAL A 142 1.52 13.98 -10.23
N ALA A 143 1.36 13.00 -11.13
CA ALA A 143 0.14 12.81 -11.91
C ALA A 143 -1.07 12.50 -11.04
N LEU A 144 -0.91 11.60 -10.04
CA LEU A 144 -1.94 11.26 -9.08
C LEU A 144 -2.43 12.49 -8.30
N PHE A 145 -1.51 13.24 -7.68
CA PHE A 145 -1.90 14.39 -6.86
C PHE A 145 -2.45 15.54 -7.71
N LYS A 146 -1.98 15.72 -8.94
CA LYS A 146 -2.57 16.66 -9.91
C LYS A 146 -4.01 16.28 -10.25
N ALA A 147 -4.29 15.01 -10.52
CA ALA A 147 -5.65 14.52 -10.78
C ALA A 147 -6.57 14.71 -9.56
N LEU A 148 -6.02 14.61 -8.36
CA LEU A 148 -6.71 14.91 -7.10
C LEU A 148 -6.79 16.41 -6.76
N SER A 149 -6.32 17.30 -7.65
CA SER A 149 -6.27 18.75 -7.45
C SER A 149 -5.53 19.18 -6.18
N LYS A 150 -4.42 18.50 -5.87
CA LYS A 150 -3.56 18.77 -4.70
C LYS A 150 -2.14 19.13 -5.14
N ASN A 151 -1.58 20.14 -4.48
CA ASN A 151 -0.21 20.57 -4.71
C ASN A 151 0.71 19.91 -3.68
N ILE A 152 1.69 19.15 -4.15
CA ILE A 152 2.68 18.49 -3.31
C ILE A 152 4.07 19.09 -3.55
N SER A 153 4.95 18.92 -2.57
CA SER A 153 6.39 19.15 -2.71
C SER A 153 7.17 17.93 -2.23
N PHE A 154 8.47 17.92 -2.48
CA PHE A 154 9.34 16.80 -2.15
C PHE A 154 10.48 17.27 -1.26
N LYS A 155 10.83 16.45 -0.27
CA LYS A 155 12.01 16.67 0.58
C LYS A 155 12.92 15.44 0.51
N PRO A 156 14.25 15.59 0.33
CA PRO A 156 15.16 14.45 0.21
C PRO A 156 15.02 13.45 1.37
N TYR A 157 15.01 12.16 1.03
CA TYR A 157 14.93 11.04 1.97
C TYR A 157 16.10 10.09 1.71
N ASN A 158 17.07 10.06 2.63
CA ASN A 158 18.32 9.31 2.48
C ASN A 158 18.40 8.17 3.50
N LYS A 159 17.44 7.25 3.45
CA LYS A 159 17.40 6.07 4.32
C LYS A 159 16.98 4.84 3.52
N LEU A 160 17.35 3.65 4.02
CA LEU A 160 16.83 2.38 3.52
C LEU A 160 15.29 2.38 3.63
N PRO A 161 14.56 1.74 2.69
CA PRO A 161 15.02 0.78 1.68
C PRO A 161 15.62 1.39 0.41
N PHE A 162 15.72 2.71 0.29
CA PHE A 162 15.99 3.39 -0.97
C PHE A 162 17.48 3.63 -1.25
N ILE A 163 17.80 3.91 -2.51
CA ILE A 163 19.10 4.45 -2.92
C ILE A 163 19.25 5.88 -2.39
N GLU A 164 20.40 6.18 -1.79
CA GLU A 164 20.72 7.53 -1.32
C GLU A 164 20.65 8.56 -2.46
N GLY A 165 19.95 9.68 -2.22
CA GLY A 165 19.71 10.72 -3.22
C GLY A 165 18.64 10.38 -4.26
N ARG A 166 18.03 9.18 -4.22
CA ARG A 166 16.95 8.75 -5.13
C ARG A 166 15.66 8.41 -4.40
N ALA A 167 15.37 9.16 -3.35
CA ALA A 167 14.10 9.10 -2.65
C ALA A 167 13.74 10.44 -2.01
N ALA A 168 12.44 10.63 -1.80
CA ALA A 168 11.90 11.83 -1.17
C ALA A 168 10.66 11.53 -0.33
N GLU A 169 10.49 12.30 0.74
CA GLU A 169 9.21 12.46 1.42
C GLU A 169 8.25 13.24 0.52
N ILE A 170 7.01 12.79 0.43
CA ILE A 170 5.91 13.48 -0.24
C ILE A 170 5.29 14.42 0.79
N ILE A 171 5.33 15.72 0.52
CA ILE A 171 4.84 16.75 1.43
C ILE A 171 3.56 17.36 0.87
N LEU A 172 2.50 17.41 1.68
CA LEU A 172 1.26 18.12 1.41
C LEU A 172 0.94 19.02 2.61
N ASP A 173 0.66 20.29 2.36
CA ASP A 173 0.33 21.28 3.40
C ASP A 173 1.34 21.30 4.58
N GLY A 174 2.63 21.15 4.25
CA GLY A 174 3.73 21.13 5.22
C GLY A 174 3.89 19.83 6.01
N LYS A 175 3.07 18.80 5.75
CA LYS A 175 3.11 17.50 6.43
C LYS A 175 3.60 16.39 5.49
N SER A 176 4.39 15.47 6.03
CA SER A 176 4.81 14.26 5.32
C SER A 176 3.63 13.28 5.23
N ILE A 177 3.23 12.95 4.01
CA ILE A 177 2.10 12.05 3.72
C ILE A 177 2.54 10.70 3.16
N GLY A 178 3.83 10.53 2.86
CA GLY A 178 4.34 9.34 2.22
C GLY A 178 5.78 9.48 1.76
N ILE A 179 6.26 8.45 1.08
CA ILE A 179 7.62 8.36 0.55
C ILE A 179 7.56 7.85 -0.89
N VAL A 180 8.50 8.30 -1.71
CA VAL A 180 8.70 7.82 -3.08
C VAL A 180 10.19 7.64 -3.32
N GLY A 181 10.59 6.57 -4.00
CA GLY A 181 12.00 6.31 -4.22
C GLY A 181 12.31 5.10 -5.09
N GLU A 182 13.57 5.01 -5.48
CA GLU A 182 14.16 3.83 -6.12
C GLU A 182 14.76 2.91 -5.05
N ILE A 183 14.41 1.63 -5.09
CA ILE A 183 14.82 0.64 -4.09
C ILE A 183 16.32 0.33 -4.22
N SER A 184 17.00 0.26 -3.09
CA SER A 184 18.44 -0.03 -3.03
C SER A 184 18.76 -1.44 -3.55
N PRO A 185 19.90 -1.64 -4.24
CA PRO A 185 20.31 -2.96 -4.72
C PRO A 185 20.35 -4.03 -3.63
N ARG A 186 20.70 -3.65 -2.40
CA ARG A 186 20.72 -4.57 -1.25
C ARG A 186 19.32 -5.12 -0.95
N VAL A 187 18.30 -4.27 -0.98
CA VAL A 187 16.91 -4.69 -0.77
C VAL A 187 16.42 -5.52 -1.95
N LEU A 188 16.75 -5.14 -3.20
CA LEU A 188 16.42 -5.95 -4.37
C LEU A 188 16.96 -7.38 -4.25
N VAL A 189 18.23 -7.54 -3.86
CA VAL A 189 18.87 -8.84 -3.62
C VAL A 189 18.16 -9.63 -2.52
N ASN A 190 17.78 -8.99 -1.41
CA ASN A 190 17.03 -9.66 -0.32
C ASN A 190 15.67 -10.23 -0.78
N PHE A 191 15.04 -9.59 -1.76
CA PHE A 191 13.80 -10.06 -2.37
C PHE A 191 14.02 -10.90 -3.63
N GLY A 192 15.25 -11.08 -4.12
CA GLY A 192 15.52 -11.83 -5.35
C GLY A 192 15.04 -11.11 -6.61
N LEU A 193 15.02 -9.78 -6.60
CA LEU A 193 14.63 -8.94 -7.74
C LEU A 193 15.87 -8.55 -8.55
N GLU A 194 15.85 -8.83 -9.86
CA GLU A 194 16.98 -8.55 -10.75
C GLU A 194 16.95 -7.15 -11.35
N PHE A 195 15.76 -6.58 -11.52
CA PHE A 195 15.56 -5.27 -12.14
C PHE A 195 15.28 -4.17 -11.11
N PRO A 196 15.62 -2.90 -11.44
CA PRO A 196 15.27 -1.75 -10.62
C PRO A 196 13.79 -1.68 -10.30
N VAL A 197 13.47 -1.25 -9.08
CA VAL A 197 12.09 -1.00 -8.64
C VAL A 197 11.96 0.42 -8.12
N GLY A 198 11.09 1.20 -8.76
CA GLY A 198 10.60 2.47 -8.25
C GLY A 198 9.31 2.23 -7.48
N ILE A 199 9.19 2.75 -6.27
CA ILE A 199 8.02 2.54 -5.41
C ILE A 199 7.63 3.83 -4.69
N PHE A 200 6.34 4.04 -4.49
CA PHE A 200 5.84 5.02 -3.54
C PHE A 200 4.81 4.40 -2.61
N GLU A 201 4.66 5.00 -1.44
CA GLU A 201 3.59 4.70 -0.50
C GLU A 201 3.13 5.99 0.18
N CYS A 202 1.82 6.22 0.24
CA CYS A 202 1.22 7.35 0.93
C CYS A 202 0.03 6.93 1.80
N ASP A 203 -0.11 7.62 2.92
CA ASP A 203 -1.22 7.47 3.85
C ASP A 203 -2.40 8.31 3.35
N ILE A 204 -3.46 7.65 2.89
CA ILE A 204 -4.67 8.28 2.36
C ILE A 204 -5.33 9.17 3.40
N ASN A 205 -5.26 8.77 4.68
CA ASN A 205 -5.91 9.49 5.76
C ASN A 205 -5.31 10.88 5.99
N LYS A 206 -4.05 11.10 5.57
CA LYS A 206 -3.36 12.38 5.75
C LYS A 206 -3.67 13.41 4.66
N PHE A 207 -4.28 13.02 3.54
CA PHE A 207 -4.55 13.96 2.45
C PHE A 207 -5.99 13.98 1.97
N ILE A 208 -6.87 13.13 2.49
CA ILE A 208 -8.27 13.09 2.07
C ILE A 208 -9.25 13.48 3.18
N PHE A 209 -8.81 13.45 4.44
CA PHE A 209 -9.61 13.76 5.62
C PHE A 209 -8.99 14.87 6.45
#